data_AF-A0A6C1RMW1-F1
#
_entry.id   AF-A0A6C1RMW1-F1
#
_cell.length_a   1.000
_cell.length_b   1.000
_cell.length_c   1.000
_cell.angle_alpha   90.00
_cell.angle_beta   90.00
_cell.angle_gamma   90.00
#
_symmetry.space_group_name_H-M   'P 1'
#
loop_
_entity.id
_entity.type
_entity.pdbx_description
1 polymer ?
#
loop_
_entity_poly.entity_id
_entity_poly.type
_entity_poly.pdbx_seq_one_letter_code
_entity_poly.pdbx_strand_id
1 'polypeptide(L)'
;MDSKLPAAEDQNQPLDATVGFNEREQEEIRTQIDAIANENRLPPSSDLFNLASVPRGFMLPAMVLVITVVVAVSATLVMRALFTRDEQSIRRGAGEFVSVEGRLIRALRQESNEQLNAKQAEISAIRSRLEQLEAEQRALESDFDQRLARREEELREQLEREIATERARLIAQGLGSTEIERLMQQFEAERRAFYESQLQQYRAELEAERSAIQTNIDTLRSELQTRIGQLERERALLREEFQQRENELRAELQGRTQLSAGASTEAAQAAEAAQRELQDITTRANQERAMEMQLVGQLERIRAALTEDELDLALERIESTREFLNDNRIARFRTIAVRRDADLFLLLQLESYIHQRLLTAGSDAEIREQQTEGDDQPAGPTTDELSDQIRVLQAAIDATEAQLGSLAEVSIAEREQLQQRIDELATYQQQLIAARDRYETFISAISQARAQNPATASVAVRQELDELLRSPAFGQLFGQLSVEVSRLLAESATAGSDAAVADAADIVSRIMQEPTAQARLGRLRFEQSDAVDNPDLSAILQALESALTSGS
;
A
#
# COMPACT_ATOMS: atom_id res chain seq x y z
N MET A 1 -24.01 70.23 22.68
CA MET A 1 -24.49 68.83 22.71
C MET A 1 -23.65 68.07 21.71
N ASP A 2 -22.35 67.90 21.97
CA ASP A 2 -21.75 66.88 22.86
C ASP A 2 -22.15 65.46 22.47
N SER A 3 -21.42 64.86 21.52
CA SER A 3 -21.37 63.41 21.37
C SER A 3 -19.90 62.97 21.41
N LYS A 4 -19.50 62.53 22.61
CA LYS A 4 -18.26 61.84 22.96
C LYS A 4 -18.01 60.66 22.02
N LEU A 5 -16.79 60.56 21.49
CA LEU A 5 -16.23 59.30 20.98
C LEU A 5 -16.08 58.30 22.14
N PRO A 6 -16.45 57.02 21.97
CA PRO A 6 -16.06 55.98 22.90
C PRO A 6 -14.60 55.57 22.69
N ALA A 7 -13.91 55.41 23.82
CA ALA A 7 -12.52 55.04 23.95
C ALA A 7 -12.27 53.58 23.53
N ALA A 8 -11.07 53.31 23.03
CA ALA A 8 -10.56 51.99 22.73
C ALA A 8 -10.48 51.13 24.00
N GLU A 9 -11.07 49.94 23.93
CA GLU A 9 -10.95 48.91 24.96
C GLU A 9 -9.55 48.30 24.96
N ASP A 10 -8.99 48.29 26.17
CA ASP A 10 -7.70 47.77 26.60
C ASP A 10 -7.73 46.23 26.60
N GLN A 11 -7.09 45.59 25.62
CA GLN A 11 -6.91 44.14 25.57
C GLN A 11 -5.74 43.73 26.48
N ASN A 12 -5.97 43.73 27.78
CA ASN A 12 -5.16 43.02 28.76
C ASN A 12 -6.06 42.09 29.57
N GLN A 13 -6.41 40.94 28.98
CA GLN A 13 -6.92 39.81 29.75
C GLN A 13 -5.72 39.05 30.33
N PRO A 14 -5.63 38.88 31.67
CA PRO A 14 -4.68 37.96 32.27
C PRO A 14 -5.09 36.53 31.88
N LEU A 15 -4.16 35.78 31.29
CA LEU A 15 -4.31 34.36 31.02
C LEU A 15 -4.57 33.63 32.34
N ASP A 16 -5.80 33.20 32.53
CA ASP A 16 -6.23 32.45 33.70
C ASP A 16 -5.67 31.03 33.65
N ALA A 17 -5.16 30.63 34.80
CA ALA A 17 -4.48 29.38 35.10
C ALA A 17 -5.33 28.14 34.75
N THR A 18 -4.99 27.44 33.66
CA THR A 18 -5.42 26.06 33.39
C THR A 18 -4.36 25.27 32.61
N VAL A 19 -3.11 25.32 33.05
CA VAL A 19 -2.12 24.27 32.67
C VAL A 19 -1.40 23.84 33.94
N GLY A 20 -1.54 22.56 34.28
CA GLY A 20 -1.10 21.94 35.53
C GLY A 20 0.42 21.78 35.64
N PHE A 21 1.14 22.89 35.63
CA PHE A 21 2.56 22.91 35.99
C PHE A 21 2.71 23.19 37.48
N ASN A 22 3.48 22.36 38.15
CA ASN A 22 3.87 22.55 39.55
C ASN A 22 4.71 23.84 39.69
N GLU A 23 4.62 24.57 40.81
CA GLU A 23 5.47 25.75 41.10
C GLU A 23 6.97 25.47 40.87
N ARG A 24 7.42 24.23 41.12
CA ARG A 24 8.79 23.80 40.80
C ARG A 24 9.12 23.79 39.31
N GLU A 25 8.19 23.33 38.47
CA GLU A 25 8.41 23.31 37.01
C GLU A 25 8.41 24.73 36.45
N GLN A 26 7.62 25.64 37.03
CA GLN A 26 7.67 27.05 36.64
C GLN A 26 9.00 27.72 36.99
N GLU A 27 9.58 27.40 38.15
CA GLU A 27 10.94 27.86 38.50
C GLU A 27 12.01 27.24 37.58
N GLU A 28 11.90 25.96 37.26
CA GLU A 28 12.87 25.28 36.39
C GLU A 28 12.82 25.81 34.95
N ILE A 29 11.62 26.08 34.42
CA ILE A 29 11.43 26.70 33.10
C ILE A 29 11.97 28.13 33.09
N ARG A 30 11.76 28.93 34.16
CA ARG A 30 12.35 30.29 34.25
C ARG A 30 13.87 30.22 34.25
N THR A 31 14.44 29.25 34.97
CA THR A 31 15.90 29.06 35.04
C THR A 31 16.48 28.63 33.69
N GLN A 32 15.78 27.77 32.93
CA GLN A 32 16.17 27.38 31.58
C GLN A 32 16.03 28.52 30.56
N ILE A 33 14.99 29.35 30.66
CA ILE A 33 14.84 30.53 29.80
C ILE A 33 15.97 31.54 30.05
N ASP A 34 16.33 31.78 31.32
CA ASP A 34 17.44 32.69 31.66
C ASP A 34 18.81 32.13 31.22
N ALA A 35 18.98 30.81 31.24
CA ALA A 35 20.19 30.16 30.73
C ALA A 35 20.30 30.31 29.21
N ILE A 36 19.22 30.06 28.46
CA ILE A 36 19.20 30.19 26.99
C ILE A 36 19.32 31.68 26.55
N ALA A 37 18.76 32.60 27.34
CA ALA A 37 18.88 34.04 27.08
C ALA A 37 20.30 34.58 27.34
N ASN A 38 21.04 34.00 28.28
CA ASN A 38 22.44 34.35 28.52
C ASN A 38 23.41 33.68 27.54
N GLU A 39 23.12 32.46 27.08
CA GLU A 39 24.00 31.72 26.16
C GLU A 39 23.97 32.28 24.71
N ASN A 40 22.94 33.05 24.35
CA ASN A 40 22.80 33.70 23.04
C ASN A 40 23.10 35.21 23.02
N ARG A 41 23.72 35.78 24.06
CA ARG A 41 24.20 37.17 24.02
C ARG A 41 25.44 37.28 23.14
N LEU A 42 25.21 37.52 21.84
CA LEU A 42 26.23 38.04 20.93
C LEU A 42 26.73 39.40 21.48
N PRO A 43 28.04 39.56 21.75
CA PRO A 43 28.57 40.83 22.21
C PRO A 43 28.33 41.91 21.16
N PRO A 44 27.83 43.10 21.53
CA PRO A 44 27.62 44.20 20.59
C PRO A 44 28.97 44.66 20.06
N SER A 45 29.30 44.28 18.82
CA SER A 45 30.43 44.84 18.08
C SER A 45 30.14 46.30 17.74
N SER A 46 31.04 47.18 18.16
CA SER A 46 30.93 48.64 18.05
C SER A 46 31.17 49.19 16.63
N ASP A 47 31.07 48.38 15.58
CA ASP A 47 31.33 48.77 14.18
C ASP A 47 30.06 49.05 13.35
N LEU A 48 28.86 48.99 13.95
CA LEU A 48 27.60 49.21 13.21
C LEU A 48 27.01 50.64 13.31
N PHE A 49 27.71 51.60 13.94
CA PHE A 49 27.23 52.99 14.07
C PHE A 49 28.01 53.99 13.21
N ASN A 50 28.11 53.71 11.90
CA ASN A 50 28.46 54.74 10.93
C ASN A 50 27.40 54.80 9.82
N LEU A 51 26.19 55.25 10.18
CA LEU A 51 25.18 55.63 9.21
C LEU A 51 25.52 57.01 8.63
N ALA A 52 26.09 57.00 7.43
CA ALA A 52 26.06 58.15 6.54
C ALA A 52 24.59 58.45 6.17
N SER A 53 24.15 59.68 6.40
CA SER A 53 22.80 60.14 6.10
C SER A 53 22.53 60.13 4.58
N VAL A 54 21.63 59.26 4.13
CA VAL A 54 21.14 59.22 2.74
C VAL A 54 20.03 60.26 2.54
N PRO A 55 20.09 61.10 1.50
CA PRO A 55 19.08 62.13 1.26
C PRO A 55 17.72 61.52 0.90
N ARG A 56 16.64 62.12 1.43
CA ARG A 56 15.24 61.76 1.18
C ARG A 56 14.93 61.86 -0.32
N GLY A 57 14.81 60.72 -0.98
CA GLY A 57 14.37 60.58 -2.35
C GLY A 57 13.27 59.52 -2.47
N PHE A 58 12.29 59.79 -3.33
CA PHE A 58 11.07 59.04 -3.68
C PHE A 58 11.25 57.53 -4.04
N MET A 59 12.45 56.98 -3.91
CA MET A 59 12.82 55.60 -4.31
C MET A 59 12.28 54.51 -3.39
N LEU A 60 12.05 54.80 -2.09
CA LEU A 60 11.62 53.81 -1.10
C LEU A 60 10.22 53.21 -1.39
N PRO A 61 9.16 54.00 -1.68
CA PRO A 61 7.87 53.44 -2.06
C PRO A 61 7.91 52.70 -3.41
N ALA A 62 8.76 53.11 -4.35
CA ALA A 62 8.93 52.41 -5.62
C ALA A 62 9.56 51.01 -5.43
N MET A 63 10.57 50.88 -4.56
CA MET A 63 11.16 49.57 -4.25
C MET A 63 10.17 48.63 -3.57
N VAL A 64 9.35 49.14 -2.63
CA VAL A 64 8.31 48.31 -1.98
C VAL A 64 7.34 47.76 -3.02
N LEU A 65 6.91 48.60 -3.98
CA LEU A 65 5.98 48.18 -5.03
C LEU A 65 6.60 47.13 -5.98
N VAL A 66 7.89 47.25 -6.31
CA VAL A 66 8.61 46.23 -7.09
C VAL A 66 8.73 44.91 -6.32
N ILE A 67 9.03 44.96 -5.02
CA ILE A 67 9.12 43.77 -4.18
C ILE A 67 7.76 43.06 -4.09
N THR A 68 6.66 43.80 -3.92
CA THR A 68 5.32 43.22 -3.88
C THR A 68 4.95 42.52 -5.19
N VAL A 69 5.28 43.11 -6.34
CA VAL A 69 5.05 42.49 -7.66
C VAL A 69 5.89 41.22 -7.81
N VAL A 70 7.15 41.23 -7.39
CA VAL A 70 8.04 40.05 -7.44
C VAL A 70 7.50 38.92 -6.55
N VAL A 71 7.04 39.23 -5.34
CA VAL A 71 6.43 38.24 -4.44
C VAL A 71 5.14 37.67 -5.05
N ALA A 72 4.25 38.50 -5.60
CA ALA A 72 3.02 38.02 -6.22
C ALA A 72 3.28 37.12 -7.45
N VAL A 73 4.24 37.48 -8.31
CA VAL A 73 4.63 36.67 -9.47
C VAL A 73 5.26 35.35 -9.02
N SER A 74 6.13 35.37 -8.01
CA SER A 74 6.73 34.15 -7.45
C SER A 74 5.69 33.22 -6.82
N ALA A 75 4.74 33.74 -6.05
CA ALA A 75 3.64 32.96 -5.47
C ALA A 75 2.77 32.32 -6.55
N THR A 76 2.48 33.06 -7.63
CA THR A 76 1.71 32.56 -8.78
C THR A 76 2.48 31.45 -9.52
N LEU A 77 3.80 31.58 -9.67
CA LEU A 77 4.65 30.55 -10.28
C LEU A 77 4.76 29.29 -9.40
N VAL A 78 4.91 29.46 -8.09
CA VAL A 78 4.93 28.34 -7.12
C VAL A 78 3.60 27.61 -7.12
N MET A 79 2.48 28.34 -7.13
CA MET A 79 1.15 27.76 -7.17
C MET A 79 0.89 27.04 -8.51
N ARG A 80 1.33 27.61 -9.63
CA ARG A 80 1.27 26.92 -10.94
C ARG A 80 2.14 25.67 -10.98
N ALA A 81 3.33 25.70 -10.37
CA ALA A 81 4.22 24.56 -10.27
C ALA A 81 3.64 23.43 -9.38
N LEU A 82 2.96 23.79 -8.29
CA LEU A 82 2.26 22.86 -7.41
C LEU A 82 1.07 22.20 -8.14
N PHE A 83 0.24 22.98 -8.83
CA PHE A 83 -0.90 22.42 -9.58
C PHE A 83 -0.50 21.53 -10.76
N THR A 84 0.63 21.82 -11.45
CA THR A 84 1.15 20.90 -12.48
C THR A 84 1.76 19.62 -11.91
N ARG A 85 2.17 19.62 -10.63
CA ARG A 85 2.63 18.42 -9.93
C ARG A 85 1.46 17.49 -9.60
N ASP A 86 0.29 18.05 -9.28
CA ASP A 86 -0.91 17.28 -8.96
C ASP A 86 -1.60 16.67 -10.20
N GLU A 87 -1.57 17.33 -11.36
CA GLU A 87 -2.04 16.69 -12.60
C GLU A 87 -1.18 15.49 -13.02
N GLN A 88 0.12 15.50 -12.70
CA GLN A 88 0.98 14.34 -12.92
C GLN A 88 0.81 13.26 -11.86
N SER A 89 0.49 13.60 -10.60
CA SER A 89 0.21 12.60 -9.55
C SER A 89 -1.16 11.94 -9.75
N ILE A 90 -2.18 12.67 -10.22
CA ILE A 90 -3.51 12.12 -10.52
C ILE A 90 -3.50 11.27 -11.80
N ARG A 91 -2.70 11.63 -12.81
CA ARG A 91 -2.46 10.74 -13.97
C ARG A 91 -1.54 9.56 -13.65
N ARG A 92 -0.68 9.66 -12.62
CA ARG A 92 0.10 8.52 -12.10
C ARG A 92 -0.69 7.64 -11.14
N GLY A 93 -1.74 8.13 -10.48
CA GLY A 93 -2.67 7.30 -9.68
C GLY A 93 -3.43 6.25 -10.51
N ALA A 94 -3.56 6.47 -11.83
CA ALA A 94 -4.05 5.46 -12.77
C ALA A 94 -2.92 4.60 -13.40
N GLY A 95 -1.65 4.95 -13.18
CA GLY A 95 -0.46 4.22 -13.63
C GLY A 95 0.31 3.49 -12.52
N GLU A 96 -0.06 3.72 -11.26
CA GLU A 96 0.54 3.07 -10.07
C GLU A 96 -0.22 1.80 -9.65
N PHE A 97 -1.15 1.33 -10.49
CA PHE A 97 -1.29 -0.10 -10.70
C PHE A 97 -0.12 -0.61 -11.55
N VAL A 98 1.10 -0.48 -11.02
CA VAL A 98 2.13 -1.49 -11.25
C VAL A 98 1.57 -2.74 -10.60
N SER A 99 0.71 -3.40 -11.37
CA SER A 99 -0.22 -4.39 -10.87
C SER A 99 0.57 -5.47 -10.16
N VAL A 100 0.00 -6.04 -9.11
CA VAL A 100 0.62 -7.14 -8.34
C VAL A 100 1.14 -8.22 -9.29
N GLU A 101 0.48 -8.37 -10.44
CA GLU A 101 0.86 -9.29 -11.48
C GLU A 101 2.12 -8.91 -12.28
N GLY A 102 2.37 -7.61 -12.50
CA GLY A 102 3.66 -7.13 -13.05
C GLY A 102 4.83 -7.29 -12.06
N ARG A 103 4.56 -7.34 -10.76
CA ARG A 103 5.56 -7.74 -9.75
C ARG A 103 5.84 -9.24 -9.80
N LEU A 104 4.81 -10.07 -9.99
CA LEU A 104 4.94 -11.53 -10.10
C LEU A 104 5.84 -11.95 -11.28
N ILE A 105 5.64 -11.37 -12.47
CA ILE A 105 6.50 -11.68 -13.63
C ILE A 105 7.95 -11.26 -13.40
N ARG A 106 8.18 -10.14 -12.70
CA ARG A 106 9.54 -9.69 -12.35
C ARG A 106 10.20 -10.60 -11.32
N ALA A 107 9.47 -11.02 -10.30
CA ALA A 107 9.93 -11.97 -9.30
C ALA A 107 10.30 -13.31 -9.96
N LEU A 108 9.43 -13.84 -10.84
CA LEU A 108 9.71 -15.08 -11.58
C LEU A 108 10.97 -14.96 -12.46
N ARG A 109 11.15 -13.81 -13.14
CA ARG A 109 12.37 -13.56 -13.93
C ARG A 109 13.61 -13.46 -13.06
N GLN A 110 13.50 -12.84 -11.89
CA GLN A 110 14.61 -12.73 -10.95
C GLN A 110 15.01 -14.12 -10.42
N GLU A 111 14.04 -14.89 -9.93
CA GLU A 111 14.23 -16.27 -9.48
C GLU A 111 14.84 -17.14 -10.59
N SER A 112 14.33 -17.03 -11.81
CA SER A 112 14.88 -17.71 -12.98
C SER A 112 16.35 -17.37 -13.22
N ASN A 113 16.69 -16.09 -13.18
CA ASN A 113 18.07 -15.65 -13.36
C ASN A 113 18.98 -16.15 -12.23
N GLU A 114 18.50 -16.13 -10.98
CA GLU A 114 19.26 -16.62 -9.82
C GLU A 114 19.56 -18.12 -9.96
N GLN A 115 18.55 -18.95 -10.29
CA GLN A 115 18.74 -20.39 -10.47
C GLN A 115 19.62 -20.71 -11.70
N LEU A 116 19.44 -20.00 -12.82
CA LEU A 116 20.29 -20.16 -14.00
C LEU A 116 21.74 -19.76 -13.73
N ASN A 117 21.96 -18.71 -12.95
CA ASN A 117 23.28 -18.26 -12.53
C ASN A 117 23.93 -19.24 -11.56
N ALA A 118 23.17 -19.81 -10.62
CA ALA A 118 23.66 -20.85 -9.71
C ALA A 118 24.15 -22.08 -10.50
N LYS A 119 23.37 -22.57 -11.45
CA LYS A 119 23.77 -23.67 -12.35
C LYS A 119 24.99 -23.32 -13.20
N GLN A 120 25.09 -22.07 -13.66
CA GLN A 120 26.26 -21.61 -14.40
C GLN A 120 27.52 -21.57 -13.52
N ALA A 121 27.39 -21.16 -12.26
CA ALA A 121 28.49 -21.17 -11.29
C ALA A 121 28.97 -22.61 -11.04
N GLU A 122 28.05 -23.56 -10.83
CA GLU A 122 28.39 -24.99 -10.70
C GLU A 122 29.17 -25.51 -11.92
N ILE A 123 28.70 -25.22 -13.14
CA ILE A 123 29.40 -25.62 -14.38
C ILE A 123 30.81 -25.00 -14.43
N SER A 124 30.96 -23.73 -14.05
CA SER A 124 32.26 -23.06 -14.05
C SER A 124 33.23 -23.65 -13.03
N ALA A 125 32.74 -24.03 -11.84
CA ALA A 125 33.53 -24.68 -10.80
C ALA A 125 34.04 -26.05 -11.28
N ILE A 126 33.20 -26.83 -11.95
CA ILE A 126 33.60 -28.13 -12.51
C ILE A 126 34.62 -27.96 -13.63
N ARG A 127 34.46 -26.96 -14.50
CA ARG A 127 35.45 -26.65 -15.56
C ARG A 127 36.81 -26.26 -14.98
N SER A 128 36.82 -25.43 -13.94
CA SER A 128 38.06 -25.07 -13.23
C SER A 128 38.73 -26.30 -12.60
N ARG A 129 37.94 -27.21 -12.01
CA ARG A 129 38.47 -28.48 -11.49
C ARG A 129 39.07 -29.37 -12.58
N LEU A 130 38.49 -29.36 -13.79
CA LEU A 130 39.00 -30.09 -14.96
C LEU A 130 40.35 -29.50 -15.41
N GLU A 131 40.47 -28.17 -15.47
CA GLU A 131 41.74 -27.49 -15.77
C GLU A 131 42.82 -27.77 -14.72
N GLN A 132 42.46 -27.81 -13.44
CA GLN A 132 43.37 -28.20 -12.35
C GLN A 132 43.86 -29.64 -12.52
N LEU A 133 42.95 -30.57 -12.84
CA LEU A 133 43.29 -31.97 -13.09
C LEU A 133 44.26 -32.12 -14.28
N GLU A 134 44.09 -31.33 -15.34
CA GLU A 134 45.02 -31.30 -16.47
C GLU A 134 46.40 -30.73 -16.10
N ALA A 135 46.45 -29.76 -15.20
CA ALA A 135 47.71 -29.23 -14.69
C ALA A 135 48.43 -30.23 -13.77
N GLU A 136 47.68 -30.92 -12.90
CA GLU A 136 48.17 -32.01 -12.05
C GLU A 136 48.74 -33.15 -12.89
N GLN A 137 48.07 -33.53 -13.98
CA GLN A 137 48.58 -34.55 -14.91
C GLN A 137 49.95 -34.17 -15.48
N ARG A 138 50.12 -32.94 -15.99
CA ARG A 138 51.40 -32.47 -16.53
C ARG A 138 52.50 -32.38 -15.46
N ALA A 139 52.13 -31.94 -14.26
CA ALA A 139 53.07 -31.89 -13.12
C ALA A 139 53.54 -33.29 -12.72
N LEU A 140 52.63 -34.26 -12.71
CA LEU A 140 52.93 -35.65 -12.41
C LEU A 140 53.86 -36.28 -13.45
N GLU A 141 53.63 -36.03 -14.74
CA GLU A 141 54.54 -36.48 -15.82
C GLU A 141 55.96 -35.94 -15.62
N SER A 142 56.09 -34.64 -15.32
CA SER A 142 57.39 -34.05 -15.03
C SER A 142 58.04 -34.61 -13.76
N ASP A 143 57.27 -34.95 -12.72
CA ASP A 143 57.79 -35.55 -11.47
C ASP A 143 58.36 -36.95 -11.74
N PHE A 144 57.67 -37.77 -12.53
CA PHE A 144 58.16 -39.10 -12.91
C PHE A 144 59.47 -39.04 -13.69
N ASP A 145 59.59 -38.14 -14.66
CA ASP A 145 60.82 -37.95 -15.43
C ASP A 145 61.98 -37.53 -14.52
N GLN A 146 61.73 -36.65 -13.54
CA GLN A 146 62.74 -36.21 -12.57
C GLN A 146 63.15 -37.33 -11.61
N ARG A 147 62.20 -38.12 -11.10
CA ARG A 147 62.47 -39.29 -10.25
C ARG A 147 63.31 -40.32 -10.98
N LEU A 148 63.00 -40.59 -12.25
CA LEU A 148 63.77 -41.51 -13.08
C LEU A 148 65.19 -41.01 -13.32
N ALA A 149 65.35 -39.73 -13.72
CA ALA A 149 66.66 -39.13 -13.95
C ALA A 149 67.53 -39.12 -12.68
N ARG A 150 66.94 -38.79 -11.52
CA ARG A 150 67.64 -38.83 -10.23
C ARG A 150 68.11 -40.26 -9.90
N ARG A 151 67.25 -41.25 -10.11
CA ARG A 151 67.61 -42.65 -9.84
C ARG A 151 68.71 -43.15 -10.76
N GLU A 152 68.67 -42.77 -12.04
CA GLU A 152 69.71 -43.11 -13.01
C GLU A 152 71.07 -42.52 -12.59
N GLU A 153 71.11 -41.26 -12.15
CA GLU A 153 72.33 -40.62 -11.65
C GLU A 153 72.84 -41.27 -10.36
N GLU A 154 71.96 -41.57 -9.40
CA GLU A 154 72.33 -42.27 -8.15
C GLU A 154 73.00 -43.63 -8.42
N LEU A 155 72.45 -44.43 -9.33
CA LEU A 155 73.00 -45.74 -9.68
C LEU A 155 74.32 -45.60 -10.44
N ARG A 156 74.46 -44.57 -11.28
CA ARG A 156 75.71 -44.25 -11.97
C ARG A 156 76.82 -43.89 -10.99
N GLU A 157 76.54 -43.00 -10.03
CA GLU A 157 77.52 -42.64 -9.00
C GLU A 157 77.90 -43.84 -8.13
N GLN A 158 76.96 -44.72 -7.78
CA GLN A 158 77.23 -45.95 -7.02
C GLN A 158 78.16 -46.89 -7.79
N LEU A 159 77.90 -47.11 -9.08
CA LEU A 159 78.77 -47.90 -9.96
C LEU A 159 80.20 -47.34 -10.00
N GLU A 160 80.35 -46.02 -10.20
CA GLU A 160 81.67 -45.37 -10.25
C GLU A 160 82.45 -45.53 -8.94
N ARG A 161 81.77 -45.40 -7.79
CA ARG A 161 82.37 -45.63 -6.47
C ARG A 161 82.80 -47.08 -6.27
N GLU A 162 81.96 -48.05 -6.63
CA GLU A 162 82.27 -49.48 -6.50
C GLU A 162 83.49 -49.86 -7.37
N ILE A 163 83.53 -49.39 -8.63
CA ILE A 163 84.66 -49.58 -9.54
C ILE A 163 85.96 -49.03 -8.92
N ALA A 164 85.93 -47.81 -8.37
CA ALA A 164 87.10 -47.20 -7.76
C ALA A 164 87.60 -48.00 -6.53
N THR A 165 86.68 -48.48 -5.68
CA THR A 165 87.03 -49.28 -4.50
C THR A 165 87.63 -50.63 -4.85
N GLU A 166 87.06 -51.34 -5.84
CA GLU A 166 87.57 -52.65 -6.25
C GLU A 166 88.94 -52.50 -6.94
N ARG A 167 89.13 -51.44 -7.74
CA ARG A 167 90.44 -51.13 -8.32
C ARG A 167 91.51 -50.92 -7.24
N ALA A 168 91.20 -50.15 -6.20
CA ALA A 168 92.12 -49.94 -5.08
C ALA A 168 92.45 -51.24 -4.33
N ARG A 169 91.44 -52.11 -4.16
CA ARG A 169 91.59 -53.43 -3.52
C ARG A 169 92.49 -54.37 -4.32
N LEU A 170 92.32 -54.47 -5.64
CA LEU A 170 93.14 -55.32 -6.51
C LEU A 170 94.61 -54.85 -6.53
N ILE A 171 94.84 -53.54 -6.52
CA ILE A 171 96.19 -52.95 -6.40
C ILE A 171 96.83 -53.35 -5.06
N ALA A 172 96.09 -53.25 -3.95
CA ALA A 172 96.59 -53.59 -2.61
C ALA A 172 96.95 -55.08 -2.45
N GLN A 173 96.34 -55.96 -3.25
CA GLN A 173 96.65 -57.40 -3.27
C GLN A 173 97.92 -57.75 -4.07
N GLY A 174 98.52 -56.78 -4.78
CA GLY A 174 99.77 -56.98 -5.52
C GLY A 174 99.62 -57.76 -6.83
N LEU A 175 98.43 -57.77 -7.42
CA LEU A 175 98.17 -58.39 -8.72
C LEU A 175 98.91 -57.65 -9.85
N GLY A 176 99.34 -58.38 -10.89
CA GLY A 176 99.96 -57.78 -12.07
C GLY A 176 98.97 -56.95 -12.90
N SER A 177 99.43 -55.91 -13.58
CA SER A 177 98.57 -54.94 -14.28
C SER A 177 97.59 -55.56 -15.29
N THR A 178 98.03 -56.56 -16.04
CA THR A 178 97.21 -57.27 -17.03
C THR A 178 96.09 -58.08 -16.39
N GLU A 179 96.33 -58.63 -15.20
CA GLU A 179 95.33 -59.40 -14.47
C GLU A 179 94.31 -58.47 -13.79
N ILE A 180 94.76 -57.33 -13.27
CA ILE A 180 93.88 -56.26 -12.76
C ILE A 180 92.93 -55.79 -13.86
N GLU A 181 93.42 -55.51 -15.06
CA GLU A 181 92.57 -55.04 -16.17
C GLU A 181 91.49 -56.07 -16.55
N ARG A 182 91.86 -57.36 -16.65
CA ARG A 182 90.91 -58.43 -16.96
C ARG A 182 89.82 -58.56 -15.89
N LEU A 183 90.22 -58.57 -14.61
CA LEU A 183 89.28 -58.66 -13.49
C LEU A 183 88.39 -57.43 -13.39
N MET A 184 88.94 -56.23 -13.62
CA MET A 184 88.16 -54.99 -13.65
C MET A 184 87.14 -54.97 -14.78
N GLN A 185 87.50 -55.41 -15.99
CA GLN A 185 86.54 -55.49 -17.10
C GLN A 185 85.38 -56.46 -16.80
N GLN A 186 85.69 -57.62 -16.21
CA GLN A 186 84.67 -58.58 -15.80
C GLN A 186 83.77 -58.00 -14.70
N PHE A 187 84.36 -57.39 -13.66
CA PHE A 187 83.62 -56.76 -12.56
C PHE A 187 82.74 -55.61 -13.05
N GLU A 188 83.26 -54.73 -13.92
CA GLU A 188 82.49 -53.65 -14.55
C GLU A 188 81.30 -54.17 -15.35
N ALA A 189 81.49 -55.24 -16.14
CA ALA A 189 80.41 -55.83 -16.92
C ALA A 189 79.31 -56.44 -16.03
N GLU A 190 79.70 -57.21 -15.00
CA GLU A 190 78.76 -57.81 -14.04
C GLU A 190 77.99 -56.74 -13.26
N ARG A 191 78.67 -55.68 -12.78
CA ARG A 191 78.03 -54.58 -12.04
C ARG A 191 77.14 -53.72 -12.91
N ARG A 192 77.56 -53.42 -14.15
CA ARG A 192 76.69 -52.72 -15.12
C ARG A 192 75.41 -53.50 -15.38
N ALA A 193 75.50 -54.81 -15.64
CA ALA A 193 74.33 -55.65 -15.86
C ALA A 193 73.40 -55.69 -14.63
N PHE A 194 73.97 -55.71 -13.42
CA PHE A 194 73.21 -55.64 -12.17
C PHE A 194 72.44 -54.32 -12.01
N TYR A 195 73.10 -53.17 -12.19
CA TYR A 195 72.44 -51.86 -12.08
C TYR A 195 71.46 -51.58 -13.21
N GLU A 196 71.75 -52.05 -14.42
CA GLU A 196 70.83 -51.95 -15.55
C GLU A 196 69.53 -52.74 -15.28
N SER A 197 69.64 -53.94 -14.71
CA SER A 197 68.47 -54.72 -14.25
C SER A 197 67.66 -53.97 -13.19
N GLN A 198 68.32 -53.35 -12.21
CA GLN A 198 67.63 -52.53 -11.20
C GLN A 198 66.91 -51.32 -11.80
N LEU A 199 67.56 -50.63 -12.74
CA LEU A 199 66.97 -49.48 -13.43
C LEU A 199 65.77 -49.91 -14.28
N GLN A 200 65.84 -51.07 -14.94
CA GLN A 200 64.70 -51.64 -15.68
C GLN A 200 63.53 -51.99 -14.76
N GLN A 201 63.79 -52.60 -13.59
CA GLN A 201 62.75 -52.88 -12.59
C GLN A 201 62.09 -51.58 -12.10
N TYR A 202 62.90 -50.57 -11.74
CA TYR A 202 62.39 -49.28 -11.30
C TYR A 202 61.56 -48.56 -12.38
N ARG A 203 61.99 -48.63 -13.66
CA ARG A 203 61.22 -48.12 -14.79
C ARG A 203 59.87 -48.83 -14.93
N ALA A 204 59.84 -50.16 -14.77
CA ALA A 204 58.60 -50.92 -14.84
C ALA A 204 57.64 -50.58 -13.68
N GLU A 205 58.17 -50.38 -12.46
CA GLU A 205 57.40 -49.95 -11.30
C GLU A 205 56.81 -48.54 -11.49
N LEU A 206 57.62 -47.58 -11.95
CA LEU A 206 57.15 -46.23 -12.24
C LEU A 206 56.11 -46.19 -13.35
N GLU A 207 56.26 -46.99 -14.41
CA GLU A 207 55.27 -47.06 -15.50
C GLU A 207 53.96 -47.70 -15.03
N ALA A 208 54.03 -48.68 -14.13
CA ALA A 208 52.85 -49.25 -13.48
C ALA A 208 52.15 -48.22 -12.58
N GLU A 209 52.89 -47.45 -11.79
CA GLU A 209 52.37 -46.35 -10.96
C GLU A 209 51.72 -45.27 -11.84
N ARG A 210 52.42 -44.84 -12.89
CA ARG A 210 51.94 -43.84 -13.86
C ARG A 210 50.65 -44.28 -14.53
N SER A 211 50.59 -45.50 -15.06
CA SER A 211 49.40 -46.01 -15.76
C SER A 211 48.20 -46.16 -14.83
N ALA A 212 48.40 -46.52 -13.56
CA ALA A 212 47.35 -46.55 -12.55
C ALA A 212 46.79 -45.15 -12.26
N ILE A 213 47.66 -44.15 -12.06
CA ILE A 213 47.22 -42.77 -11.81
C ILE A 213 46.55 -42.18 -13.05
N GLN A 214 47.10 -42.44 -14.24
CA GLN A 214 46.51 -41.99 -15.51
C GLN A 214 45.08 -42.51 -15.68
N THR A 215 44.85 -43.79 -15.39
CA THR A 215 43.50 -44.39 -15.43
C THR A 215 42.54 -43.71 -14.46
N ASN A 216 42.99 -43.34 -13.25
CA ASN A 216 42.19 -42.59 -12.29
C ASN A 216 41.87 -41.17 -12.79
N ILE A 217 42.85 -40.46 -13.35
CA ILE A 217 42.67 -39.13 -13.94
C ILE A 217 41.66 -39.18 -15.09
N ASP A 218 41.77 -40.17 -15.99
CA ASP A 218 40.86 -40.34 -17.12
C ASP A 218 39.43 -40.67 -16.66
N THR A 219 39.29 -41.46 -15.60
CA THR A 219 37.99 -41.76 -14.97
C THR A 219 37.36 -40.48 -14.41
N LEU A 220 38.09 -39.71 -13.60
CA LEU A 220 37.62 -38.45 -13.04
C LEU A 220 37.24 -37.45 -14.12
N ARG A 221 38.05 -37.35 -15.19
CA ARG A 221 37.77 -36.48 -16.34
C ARG A 221 36.45 -36.85 -17.01
N SER A 222 36.22 -38.14 -17.26
CA SER A 222 34.98 -38.65 -17.86
C SER A 222 33.75 -38.35 -16.99
N GLU A 223 33.87 -38.54 -15.67
CA GLU A 223 32.82 -38.22 -14.69
C GLU A 223 32.48 -36.73 -14.68
N LEU A 224 33.49 -35.85 -14.61
CA LEU A 224 33.29 -34.39 -14.62
C LEU A 224 32.69 -33.92 -15.95
N GLN A 225 33.12 -34.47 -17.08
CA GLN A 225 32.53 -34.16 -18.40
C GLN A 225 31.06 -34.59 -18.48
N THR A 226 30.75 -35.79 -17.99
CA THR A 226 29.37 -36.28 -17.90
C THR A 226 28.53 -35.37 -17.02
N ARG A 227 29.07 -34.91 -15.88
CA ARG A 227 28.39 -34.00 -14.97
C ARG A 227 28.14 -32.63 -15.59
N ILE A 228 29.09 -32.06 -16.33
CA ILE A 228 28.87 -30.82 -17.11
C ILE A 228 27.71 -31.02 -18.09
N GLY A 229 27.71 -32.10 -18.86
CA GLY A 229 26.65 -32.38 -19.82
C GLY A 229 25.27 -32.64 -19.17
N GLN A 230 25.22 -33.12 -17.93
CA GLN A 230 23.98 -33.19 -17.14
C GLN A 230 23.50 -31.80 -16.73
N LEU A 231 24.38 -30.98 -16.13
CA LEU A 231 24.03 -29.62 -15.68
C LEU A 231 23.63 -28.71 -16.84
N GLU A 232 24.26 -28.84 -18.01
CA GLU A 232 23.88 -28.09 -19.21
C GLU A 232 22.47 -28.46 -19.70
N ARG A 233 22.08 -29.74 -19.64
CA ARG A 233 20.72 -30.20 -19.94
C ARG A 233 19.72 -29.70 -18.90
N GLU A 234 20.02 -29.81 -17.61
CA GLU A 234 19.18 -29.26 -16.54
C GLU A 234 18.96 -27.76 -16.72
N ARG A 235 20.01 -27.00 -16.99
CA ARG A 235 19.92 -25.55 -17.24
C ARG A 235 19.04 -25.23 -18.46
N ALA A 236 19.13 -26.03 -19.53
CA ALA A 236 18.30 -25.85 -20.71
C ALA A 236 16.82 -26.13 -20.43
N LEU A 237 16.53 -27.24 -19.74
CA LEU A 237 15.17 -27.59 -19.30
C LEU A 237 14.58 -26.53 -18.38
N LEU A 238 15.36 -26.05 -17.41
CA LEU A 238 14.93 -25.02 -16.47
C LEU A 238 14.60 -23.71 -17.19
N ARG A 239 15.40 -23.32 -18.20
CA ARG A 239 15.12 -22.15 -19.03
C ARG A 239 13.82 -22.29 -19.81
N GLU A 240 13.56 -23.47 -20.37
CA GLU A 240 12.31 -23.75 -21.09
C GLU A 240 11.10 -23.71 -20.14
N GLU A 241 11.19 -24.33 -18.96
CA GLU A 241 10.15 -24.31 -17.93
C GLU A 241 9.81 -22.88 -17.50
N PHE A 242 10.80 -22.03 -17.24
CA PHE A 242 10.56 -20.62 -16.90
C PHE A 242 9.93 -19.84 -18.04
N GLN A 243 10.31 -20.10 -19.29
CA GLN A 243 9.66 -19.48 -20.45
C GLN A 243 8.20 -19.90 -20.60
N GLN A 244 7.90 -21.19 -20.37
CA GLN A 244 6.53 -21.70 -20.39
C GLN A 244 5.69 -21.02 -19.30
N ARG A 245 6.16 -21.01 -18.04
CA ARG A 245 5.48 -20.33 -16.92
C ARG A 245 5.28 -18.84 -17.16
N GLU A 246 6.28 -18.14 -17.72
CA GLU A 246 6.16 -16.72 -18.04
C GLU A 246 5.07 -16.47 -19.10
N ASN A 247 4.96 -17.35 -20.10
CA ASN A 247 3.93 -17.26 -21.14
C ASN A 247 2.53 -17.60 -20.60
N GLU A 248 2.42 -18.61 -19.73
CA GLU A 248 1.16 -18.95 -19.04
C GLU A 248 0.66 -17.80 -18.20
N LEU A 249 1.53 -17.20 -17.36
CA LEU A 249 1.19 -16.02 -16.58
C LEU A 249 0.75 -14.87 -17.49
N ARG A 250 1.49 -14.57 -18.57
CA ARG A 250 1.07 -13.53 -19.52
C ARG A 250 -0.32 -13.78 -20.10
N ALA A 251 -0.62 -15.02 -20.48
CA ALA A 251 -1.92 -15.38 -21.03
C ALA A 251 -3.03 -15.20 -19.99
N GLU A 252 -2.79 -15.61 -18.74
CA GLU A 252 -3.73 -15.40 -17.63
C GLU A 252 -4.01 -13.92 -17.38
N LEU A 253 -2.96 -13.08 -17.38
CA LEU A 253 -3.10 -11.64 -17.18
C LEU A 253 -3.86 -10.95 -18.31
N GLN A 254 -3.59 -11.37 -19.56
CA GLN A 254 -4.36 -10.88 -20.70
C GLN A 254 -5.83 -11.26 -20.58
N GLY A 255 -6.14 -12.51 -20.19
CA GLY A 255 -7.50 -12.97 -19.94
C GLY A 255 -8.20 -12.17 -18.84
N ARG A 256 -7.53 -11.97 -17.69
CA ARG A 256 -8.08 -11.18 -16.58
C ARG A 256 -8.31 -9.72 -16.96
N THR A 257 -7.38 -9.12 -17.71
CA THR A 257 -7.52 -7.74 -18.20
C THR A 257 -8.71 -7.60 -19.14
N GLN A 258 -8.92 -8.57 -20.04
CA GLN A 258 -10.08 -8.60 -20.93
C GLN A 258 -11.39 -8.72 -20.15
N LEU A 259 -11.44 -9.60 -19.13
CA LEU A 259 -12.61 -9.75 -18.26
C LEU A 259 -12.92 -8.47 -17.47
N SER A 260 -11.91 -7.82 -16.88
CA SER A 260 -12.09 -6.57 -16.14
C SER A 260 -12.48 -5.40 -17.04
N ALA A 261 -11.95 -5.34 -18.27
CA ALA A 261 -12.37 -4.37 -19.26
C ALA A 261 -13.85 -4.57 -19.64
N GLY A 262 -14.27 -5.82 -19.87
CA GLY A 262 -15.68 -6.17 -20.09
C GLY A 262 -16.59 -5.74 -18.93
N ALA A 263 -16.24 -6.11 -17.70
CA ALA A 263 -17.00 -5.74 -16.50
C ALA A 263 -17.08 -4.22 -16.29
N SER A 264 -16.02 -3.48 -16.60
CA SER A 264 -16.01 -2.01 -16.53
C SER A 264 -16.95 -1.38 -17.56
N THR A 265 -17.00 -1.93 -18.78
CA THR A 265 -17.95 -1.46 -19.79
C THR A 265 -19.40 -1.75 -19.41
N GLU A 266 -19.69 -2.92 -18.84
CA GLU A 266 -21.02 -3.27 -18.34
C GLU A 266 -21.44 -2.36 -17.17
N ALA A 267 -20.53 -2.12 -16.22
CA ALA A 267 -20.77 -1.20 -15.10
C ALA A 267 -21.04 0.23 -15.57
N ALA A 268 -20.29 0.71 -16.57
CA ALA A 268 -20.51 2.03 -17.18
C ALA A 268 -21.90 2.13 -17.86
N GLN A 269 -22.31 1.08 -18.58
CA GLN A 269 -23.64 1.03 -19.21
C GLN A 269 -24.76 1.00 -18.17
N ALA A 270 -24.60 0.22 -17.09
CA ALA A 270 -25.56 0.17 -15.99
C ALA A 270 -25.68 1.52 -15.27
N ALA A 271 -24.55 2.20 -15.03
CA ALA A 271 -24.53 3.53 -14.44
C ALA A 271 -25.22 4.57 -15.33
N GLU A 272 -25.01 4.53 -16.64
CA GLU A 272 -25.69 5.41 -17.60
C GLU A 272 -27.20 5.15 -17.63
N ALA A 273 -27.63 3.89 -17.60
CA ALA A 273 -29.05 3.53 -17.53
C ALA A 273 -29.72 4.04 -16.23
N ALA A 274 -29.07 3.86 -15.09
CA ALA A 274 -29.56 4.37 -13.80
C ALA A 274 -29.65 5.91 -13.77
N GLN A 275 -28.67 6.61 -14.36
CA GLN A 275 -28.72 8.08 -14.48
C GLN A 275 -29.90 8.55 -15.33
N ARG A 276 -30.20 7.87 -16.44
CA ARG A 276 -31.37 8.18 -17.28
C ARG A 276 -32.67 7.95 -16.52
N GLU A 277 -32.78 6.86 -15.77
CA GLU A 277 -33.96 6.59 -14.93
C GLU A 277 -34.16 7.65 -13.85
N LEU A 278 -33.09 8.08 -13.18
CA LEU A 278 -33.14 9.19 -12.21
C LEU A 278 -33.56 10.52 -12.86
N GLN A 279 -33.06 10.83 -14.05
CA GLN A 279 -33.47 12.01 -14.81
C GLN A 279 -34.95 11.94 -15.21
N ASP A 280 -35.45 10.77 -15.60
CA ASP A 280 -36.86 10.57 -15.91
C ASP A 280 -37.74 10.73 -14.67
N ILE A 281 -37.35 10.15 -13.53
CA ILE A 281 -38.07 10.28 -12.26
C ILE A 281 -38.09 11.74 -11.79
N THR A 282 -36.95 12.44 -11.83
CA THR A 282 -36.87 13.84 -11.42
C THR A 282 -37.70 14.75 -12.34
N THR A 283 -37.69 14.49 -13.65
CA THR A 283 -38.53 15.21 -14.61
C THR A 283 -40.02 15.01 -14.32
N ARG A 284 -40.44 13.76 -14.04
CA ARG A 284 -41.83 13.46 -13.66
C ARG A 284 -42.22 14.13 -12.33
N ALA A 285 -41.36 14.07 -11.32
CA ALA A 285 -41.60 14.71 -10.03
C ALA A 285 -41.70 16.23 -10.12
N ASN A 286 -40.88 16.87 -10.96
CA ASN A 286 -40.96 18.31 -11.20
C ASN A 286 -42.24 18.70 -11.96
N GLN A 287 -42.68 17.89 -12.92
CA GLN A 287 -43.97 18.09 -13.60
C GLN A 287 -45.13 17.96 -12.61
N GLU A 288 -45.10 16.94 -11.75
CA GLU A 288 -46.11 16.73 -10.71
C GLU A 288 -46.19 17.92 -9.75
N ARG A 289 -45.06 18.42 -9.25
CA ARG A 289 -45.02 19.62 -8.40
C ARG A 289 -45.54 20.87 -9.10
N ALA A 290 -45.21 21.07 -10.38
CA ALA A 290 -45.69 22.23 -11.13
C ALA A 290 -47.23 22.20 -11.28
N MET A 291 -47.81 21.02 -11.53
CA MET A 291 -49.26 20.83 -11.59
C MET A 291 -49.92 21.03 -10.23
N GLU A 292 -49.28 20.55 -9.15
CA GLU A 292 -49.76 20.77 -7.78
C GLU A 292 -49.76 22.26 -7.42
N MET A 293 -48.69 23.00 -7.72
CA MET A 293 -48.64 24.45 -7.50
C MET A 293 -49.70 25.19 -8.31
N GLN A 294 -49.99 24.74 -9.54
CA GLN A 294 -51.05 25.32 -10.35
C GLN A 294 -52.43 25.09 -9.73
N LEU A 295 -52.69 23.90 -9.19
CA LEU A 295 -53.93 23.57 -8.49
C LEU A 295 -54.11 24.44 -7.24
N VAL A 296 -53.06 24.55 -6.41
CA VAL A 296 -53.07 25.43 -5.23
C VAL A 296 -53.37 26.87 -5.63
N GLY A 297 -52.71 27.38 -6.68
CA GLY A 297 -52.96 28.73 -7.19
C GLY A 297 -54.38 28.94 -7.73
N GLN A 298 -55.02 27.91 -8.30
CA GLN A 298 -56.42 27.99 -8.72
C GLN A 298 -57.36 28.06 -7.50
N LEU A 299 -57.13 27.24 -6.48
CA LEU A 299 -57.90 27.26 -5.23
C LEU A 299 -57.76 28.59 -4.49
N GLU A 300 -56.55 29.17 -4.45
CA GLU A 300 -56.32 30.49 -3.86
C GLU A 300 -57.10 31.59 -4.58
N ARG A 301 -57.22 31.54 -5.92
CA ARG A 301 -58.01 32.51 -6.69
C ARG A 301 -59.51 32.36 -6.45
N ILE A 302 -60.00 31.12 -6.29
CA ILE A 302 -61.41 30.88 -5.89
C ILE A 302 -61.64 31.51 -4.52
N ARG A 303 -60.74 31.27 -3.56
CA ARG A 303 -60.82 31.85 -2.22
C ARG A 303 -60.80 33.38 -2.25
N ALA A 304 -59.94 33.99 -3.07
CA ALA A 304 -59.85 35.44 -3.21
C ALA A 304 -61.16 36.05 -3.77
N ALA A 305 -61.71 35.48 -4.84
CA ALA A 305 -62.98 35.92 -5.41
C ALA A 305 -64.14 35.80 -4.40
N LEU A 306 -64.15 34.73 -3.61
CA LEU A 306 -65.10 34.56 -2.50
C LEU A 306 -64.95 35.63 -1.41
N THR A 307 -63.72 36.05 -1.08
CA THR A 307 -63.50 37.10 -0.08
C THR A 307 -63.85 38.50 -0.57
N GLU A 308 -63.74 38.74 -1.87
CA GLU A 308 -64.10 40.01 -2.53
C GLU A 308 -65.59 40.09 -2.89
N ASP A 309 -66.37 39.06 -2.57
CA ASP A 309 -67.81 38.89 -2.87
C ASP A 309 -68.13 38.89 -4.39
N GLU A 310 -67.13 38.57 -5.22
CA GLU A 310 -67.28 38.39 -6.67
C GLU A 310 -67.77 36.96 -6.98
N LEU A 311 -69.02 36.67 -6.63
CA LEU A 311 -69.58 35.32 -6.65
C LEU A 311 -69.63 34.68 -8.04
N ASP A 312 -69.96 35.45 -9.09
CA ASP A 312 -69.98 34.95 -10.47
C ASP A 312 -68.58 34.55 -10.95
N LEU A 313 -67.56 35.34 -10.58
CA LEU A 313 -66.17 35.03 -10.90
C LEU A 313 -65.68 33.79 -10.14
N ALA A 314 -66.12 33.60 -8.89
CA ALA A 314 -65.80 32.40 -8.12
C ALA A 314 -66.36 31.13 -8.78
N LEU A 315 -67.59 31.17 -9.32
CA LEU A 315 -68.19 30.06 -10.06
C LEU A 315 -67.40 29.74 -11.34
N GLU A 316 -67.04 30.75 -12.14
CA GLU A 316 -66.19 30.55 -13.34
C GLU A 316 -64.86 29.88 -12.98
N ARG A 317 -64.23 30.31 -11.88
CA ARG A 317 -62.97 29.73 -11.41
C ARG A 317 -63.12 28.31 -10.90
N ILE A 318 -64.25 27.98 -10.25
CA ILE A 318 -64.56 26.61 -9.81
C ILE A 318 -64.72 25.69 -11.02
N GLU A 319 -65.44 26.12 -12.05
CA GLU A 319 -65.61 25.36 -13.29
C GLU A 319 -64.26 25.13 -13.98
N SER A 320 -63.44 26.18 -14.13
CA SER A 320 -62.08 26.05 -14.69
C SER A 320 -61.19 25.08 -13.90
N THR A 321 -61.29 25.08 -12.56
CA THR A 321 -60.52 24.16 -11.70
C THR A 321 -61.04 22.74 -11.83
N ARG A 322 -62.35 22.55 -11.97
CA ARG A 322 -62.97 21.24 -12.24
C ARG A 322 -62.55 20.68 -13.60
N GLU A 323 -62.53 21.50 -14.63
CA GLU A 323 -62.02 21.11 -15.96
C GLU A 323 -60.55 20.70 -15.88
N PHE A 324 -59.73 21.48 -15.17
CA PHE A 324 -58.32 21.16 -14.92
C PHE A 324 -58.16 19.81 -14.20
N LEU A 325 -58.89 19.57 -13.11
CA LEU A 325 -58.87 18.30 -12.37
C LEU A 325 -59.41 17.11 -13.18
N ASN A 326 -60.21 17.36 -14.22
CA ASN A 326 -60.74 16.34 -15.12
C ASN A 326 -59.87 16.09 -16.36
N ASP A 327 -58.82 16.88 -16.60
CA ASP A 327 -57.88 16.60 -17.67
C ASP A 327 -57.16 15.27 -17.41
N ASN A 328 -57.22 14.37 -18.40
CA ASN A 328 -56.59 13.06 -18.37
C ASN A 328 -55.06 13.13 -18.22
N ARG A 329 -54.44 14.29 -18.52
CA ARG A 329 -53.01 14.52 -18.27
C ARG A 329 -52.71 14.65 -16.77
N ILE A 330 -53.64 15.21 -16.01
CA ILE A 330 -53.47 15.50 -14.58
C ILE A 330 -53.87 14.28 -13.74
N ALA A 331 -54.89 13.55 -14.17
CA ALA A 331 -55.32 12.29 -13.56
C ALA A 331 -54.24 11.18 -13.57
N ARG A 332 -53.17 11.34 -14.36
CA ARG A 332 -52.03 10.39 -14.41
C ARG A 332 -51.05 10.57 -13.26
N PHE A 333 -51.01 11.73 -12.62
CA PHE A 333 -50.13 11.97 -11.48
C PHE A 333 -50.77 11.38 -10.22
N ARG A 334 -50.02 10.52 -9.51
CA ARG A 334 -50.57 9.73 -8.41
C ARG A 334 -51.02 10.63 -7.25
N THR A 335 -50.26 11.66 -6.91
CA THR A 335 -50.60 12.57 -5.81
C THR A 335 -51.91 13.31 -6.07
N ILE A 336 -52.08 13.84 -7.28
CA ILE A 336 -53.28 14.55 -7.70
C ILE A 336 -54.45 13.57 -7.82
N ALA A 337 -54.26 12.38 -8.40
CA ALA A 337 -55.30 11.38 -8.52
C ALA A 337 -55.89 10.94 -7.18
N VAL A 338 -55.06 10.80 -6.13
CA VAL A 338 -55.53 10.44 -4.78
C VAL A 338 -56.35 11.56 -4.15
N ARG A 339 -55.98 12.83 -4.38
CA ARG A 339 -56.67 14.00 -3.81
C ARG A 339 -57.85 14.47 -4.64
N ARG A 340 -57.91 14.09 -5.92
CA ARG A 340 -58.87 14.58 -6.91
C ARG A 340 -60.31 14.48 -6.43
N ASP A 341 -60.71 13.35 -5.86
CA ASP A 341 -62.09 13.15 -5.41
C ASP A 341 -62.45 14.10 -4.25
N ALA A 342 -61.50 14.35 -3.34
CA ALA A 342 -61.66 15.31 -2.25
C ALA A 342 -61.71 16.75 -2.75
N ASP A 343 -60.84 17.12 -3.70
CA ASP A 343 -60.81 18.46 -4.28
C ASP A 343 -62.08 18.73 -5.10
N LEU A 344 -62.55 17.78 -5.91
CA LEU A 344 -63.81 17.88 -6.64
C LEU A 344 -65.02 17.99 -5.72
N PHE A 345 -65.03 17.23 -4.62
CA PHE A 345 -66.06 17.33 -3.59
C PHE A 345 -66.06 18.72 -2.96
N LEU A 346 -64.90 19.26 -2.59
CA LEU A 346 -64.76 20.60 -2.03
C LEU A 346 -65.27 21.68 -3.00
N LEU A 347 -64.92 21.57 -4.28
CA LEU A 347 -65.41 22.48 -5.34
C LEU A 347 -66.93 22.42 -5.48
N LEU A 348 -67.54 21.22 -5.39
CA LEU A 348 -68.99 21.05 -5.42
C LEU A 348 -69.67 21.70 -4.21
N GLN A 349 -69.09 21.56 -3.02
CA GLN A 349 -69.59 22.20 -1.80
C GLN A 349 -69.52 23.73 -1.91
N LEU A 350 -68.40 24.26 -2.41
CA LEU A 350 -68.25 25.71 -2.64
C LEU A 350 -69.26 26.24 -3.67
N GLU A 351 -69.47 25.52 -4.78
CA GLU A 351 -70.46 25.88 -5.80
C GLU A 351 -71.88 25.93 -5.21
N SER A 352 -72.27 24.91 -4.44
CA SER A 352 -73.57 24.88 -3.75
C SER A 352 -73.75 26.08 -2.81
N TYR A 353 -72.71 26.39 -2.03
CA TYR A 353 -72.69 27.54 -1.12
C TYR A 353 -72.85 28.87 -1.86
N ILE A 354 -72.13 29.05 -2.98
CA ILE A 354 -72.23 30.27 -3.79
C ILE A 354 -73.62 30.42 -4.39
N HIS A 355 -74.19 29.35 -4.96
CA HIS A 355 -75.56 29.39 -5.49
C HIS A 355 -76.59 29.73 -4.43
N GLN A 356 -76.46 29.18 -3.22
CA GLN A 356 -77.33 29.54 -2.10
C GLN A 356 -77.18 31.02 -1.72
N ARG A 357 -75.95 31.56 -1.73
CA ARG A 357 -75.70 32.99 -1.51
C ARG A 357 -76.27 33.88 -2.61
N LEU A 358 -76.15 33.50 -3.88
CA LEU A 358 -76.74 34.26 -4.99
C LEU A 358 -78.27 34.25 -4.93
N LEU A 359 -78.87 33.11 -4.58
CA LEU A 359 -80.31 33.01 -4.35
C LEU A 359 -80.77 33.86 -3.17
N THR A 360 -80.00 33.92 -2.07
CA THR A 360 -80.33 34.76 -0.92
C THR A 360 -80.06 36.25 -1.16
N ALA A 361 -79.03 36.62 -1.93
CA ALA A 361 -78.78 38.00 -2.33
C ALA A 361 -79.81 38.49 -3.36
N GLY A 362 -80.22 37.62 -4.29
CA GLY A 362 -81.32 37.86 -5.22
C GLY A 362 -82.66 37.94 -4.50
N SER A 363 -82.90 37.03 -3.54
CA SER A 363 -84.09 37.10 -2.70
C SER A 363 -84.05 38.27 -1.74
N ASP A 364 -82.90 38.72 -1.21
CA ASP A 364 -82.81 39.92 -0.36
C ASP A 364 -82.98 41.21 -1.17
N ALA A 365 -82.64 41.19 -2.47
CA ALA A 365 -83.01 42.25 -3.41
C ALA A 365 -84.52 42.23 -3.71
N GLU A 366 -85.13 41.05 -3.90
CA GLU A 366 -86.58 40.89 -4.07
C GLU A 366 -87.38 41.08 -2.76
N ILE A 367 -86.82 40.77 -1.59
CA ILE A 367 -87.40 40.89 -0.24
C ILE A 367 -87.16 42.32 0.31
N ARG A 368 -86.17 43.08 -0.18
CA ARG A 368 -86.20 44.56 -0.03
C ARG A 368 -87.28 45.22 -0.88
N GLU A 369 -87.74 44.58 -1.95
CA GLU A 369 -88.91 45.00 -2.72
C GLU A 369 -90.22 44.35 -2.21
N GLN A 370 -90.14 43.29 -1.40
CA GLN A 370 -91.26 42.54 -0.82
C GLN A 370 -91.04 42.18 0.66
N GLN A 371 -90.73 43.18 1.48
CA GLN A 371 -90.80 43.03 2.94
C GLN A 371 -92.28 43.11 3.38
N THR A 372 -93.03 42.07 3.04
CA THR A 372 -94.20 41.59 3.79
C THR A 372 -94.37 40.10 3.51
N GLU A 373 -94.25 39.32 4.58
CA GLU A 373 -94.80 37.96 4.76
C GLU A 373 -94.05 36.79 4.13
N GLY A 374 -93.66 35.84 5.00
CA GLY A 374 -93.91 34.43 4.72
C GLY A 374 -92.74 33.49 4.97
N ASP A 375 -92.68 32.98 6.20
CA ASP A 375 -92.00 31.74 6.59
C ASP A 375 -92.26 30.59 5.59
N ASP A 376 -91.19 29.90 5.21
CA ASP A 376 -90.97 28.46 5.47
C ASP A 376 -89.98 27.90 4.44
N GLN A 377 -88.74 27.67 4.88
CA GLN A 377 -87.67 27.12 4.04
C GLN A 377 -87.20 25.77 4.62
N PRO A 378 -87.08 24.71 3.79
CA PRO A 378 -86.85 23.35 4.27
C PRO A 378 -85.41 23.16 4.76
N ALA A 379 -85.28 22.47 5.90
CA ALA A 379 -84.04 22.20 6.61
C ALA A 379 -83.03 21.47 5.72
N GLY A 380 -81.95 22.19 5.37
CA GLY A 380 -80.71 21.59 4.91
C GLY A 380 -80.10 20.68 5.99
N PRO A 381 -79.04 19.91 5.64
CA PRO A 381 -78.34 19.06 6.60
C PRO A 381 -78.05 19.88 7.85
N THR A 382 -78.49 19.38 9.00
CA THR A 382 -78.32 20.09 10.26
C THR A 382 -76.83 20.35 10.44
N THR A 383 -76.48 21.52 10.95
CA THR A 383 -75.10 21.94 11.24
C THR A 383 -74.29 20.87 11.98
N ASP A 384 -74.96 20.00 12.72
CA ASP A 384 -74.36 18.87 13.44
C ASP A 384 -73.78 17.80 12.50
N GLU A 385 -74.46 17.42 11.41
CA GLU A 385 -73.96 16.38 10.47
C GLU A 385 -72.72 16.84 9.69
N LEU A 386 -72.69 18.11 9.28
CA LEU A 386 -71.51 18.73 8.67
C LEU A 386 -70.34 18.81 9.65
N SER A 387 -70.63 19.11 10.92
CA SER A 387 -69.60 19.17 11.96
C SER A 387 -68.95 17.80 12.24
N ASP A 388 -69.73 16.72 12.17
CA ASP A 388 -69.22 15.36 12.36
C ASP A 388 -68.38 14.89 11.17
N GLN A 389 -68.76 15.21 9.93
CA GLN A 389 -67.93 14.91 8.75
C GLN A 389 -66.60 15.68 8.75
N ILE A 390 -66.61 16.96 9.16
CA ILE A 390 -65.38 17.76 9.32
C ILE A 390 -64.46 17.13 10.37
N ARG A 391 -65.03 16.64 11.49
CA ARG A 391 -64.25 15.98 12.56
C ARG A 391 -63.60 14.69 12.10
N VAL A 392 -64.28 13.87 11.29
CA VAL A 392 -63.72 12.62 10.73
C VAL A 392 -62.60 12.91 9.73
N LEU A 393 -62.76 13.92 8.87
CA LEU A 393 -61.72 14.31 7.92
C LEU A 393 -60.50 14.91 8.63
N GLN A 394 -60.69 15.72 9.67
CA GLN A 394 -59.58 16.22 10.50
C GLN A 394 -58.82 15.08 11.17
N ALA A 395 -59.53 14.11 11.76
CA ALA A 395 -58.87 12.95 12.38
C ALA A 395 -58.07 12.11 11.37
N ALA A 396 -58.54 12.00 10.12
CA ALA A 396 -57.81 11.31 9.06
C ALA A 396 -56.54 12.07 8.62
N ILE A 397 -56.61 13.40 8.51
CA ILE A 397 -55.45 14.26 8.21
C ILE A 397 -54.40 14.11 9.31
N ASP A 398 -54.80 14.25 10.58
CA ASP A 398 -53.91 14.12 11.74
C ASP A 398 -53.20 12.75 11.78
N ALA A 399 -53.93 11.67 11.45
CA ALA A 399 -53.36 10.32 11.39
C ALA A 399 -52.32 10.17 10.26
N THR A 400 -52.56 10.78 9.10
CA THR A 400 -51.60 10.75 7.98
C THR A 400 -50.36 11.61 8.26
N GLU A 401 -50.52 12.77 8.89
CA GLU A 401 -49.40 13.61 9.32
C GLU A 401 -48.52 12.89 10.35
N ALA A 402 -49.13 12.16 11.29
CA ALA A 402 -48.39 11.33 12.25
C ALA A 402 -47.60 10.20 11.56
N GLN A 403 -48.18 9.53 10.56
CA GLN A 403 -47.46 8.51 9.78
C GLN A 403 -46.30 9.10 8.99
N LEU A 404 -46.49 10.24 8.32
CA LEU A 404 -45.43 10.95 7.60
C LEU A 404 -44.31 11.41 8.54
N GLY A 405 -44.65 11.88 9.74
CA GLY A 405 -43.69 12.23 10.78
C GLY A 405 -42.83 11.03 11.19
N SER A 406 -43.44 9.87 11.48
CA SER A 406 -42.68 8.67 11.86
C SER A 406 -41.77 8.13 10.74
N LEU A 407 -42.20 8.20 9.47
CA LEU A 407 -41.35 7.82 8.33
C LEU A 407 -40.18 8.79 8.13
N ALA A 408 -40.40 10.09 8.35
CA ALA A 408 -39.33 11.08 8.31
C ALA A 408 -38.31 10.80 9.42
N GLU A 409 -38.74 10.51 10.65
CA GLU A 409 -37.85 10.14 11.77
C GLU A 409 -37.01 8.89 11.48
N VAL A 410 -37.61 7.83 10.92
CA VAL A 410 -36.86 6.63 10.51
C VAL A 410 -35.82 6.96 9.44
N SER A 411 -36.19 7.79 8.45
CA SER A 411 -35.25 8.17 7.39
C SER A 411 -34.08 9.04 7.89
N ILE A 412 -34.31 9.86 8.92
CA ILE A 412 -33.27 10.68 9.57
C ILE A 412 -32.33 9.76 10.37
N ALA A 413 -32.88 8.81 11.14
CA ALA A 413 -32.09 7.85 11.91
C ALA A 413 -31.21 6.97 11.00
N GLU A 414 -31.75 6.49 9.87
CA GLU A 414 -30.96 5.72 8.89
C GLU A 414 -29.84 6.56 8.26
N ARG A 415 -30.08 7.84 7.97
CA ARG A 415 -29.04 8.76 7.46
C ARG A 415 -27.95 9.01 8.49
N GLU A 416 -28.31 9.21 9.76
CA GLU A 416 -27.34 9.37 10.84
C GLU A 416 -26.48 8.11 11.02
N GLN A 417 -27.09 6.92 10.96
CA GLN A 417 -26.36 5.66 11.05
C GLN A 417 -25.40 5.45 9.86
N LEU A 418 -25.83 5.80 8.64
CA LEU A 418 -24.96 5.74 7.46
C LEU A 418 -23.82 6.75 7.56
N GLN A 419 -24.08 7.96 8.06
CA GLN A 419 -23.05 8.98 8.26
C GLN A 419 -22.01 8.51 9.30
N GLN A 420 -22.45 7.94 10.43
CA GLN A 420 -21.55 7.36 11.43
C GLN A 420 -20.65 6.29 10.83
N ARG A 421 -21.19 5.39 9.99
CA ARG A 421 -20.38 4.37 9.30
C ARG A 421 -19.37 4.96 8.31
N ILE A 422 -19.74 6.03 7.61
CA ILE A 422 -18.81 6.73 6.71
C ILE A 422 -17.67 7.35 7.51
N ASP A 423 -17.96 7.98 8.65
CA ASP A 423 -16.97 8.61 9.51
C ASP A 423 -16.04 7.57 10.17
N GLU A 424 -16.58 6.42 10.57
CA GLU A 424 -15.81 5.26 11.06
C GLU A 424 -14.85 4.72 9.97
N LEU A 425 -15.34 4.54 8.74
CA LEU A 425 -14.52 4.06 7.63
C LEU A 425 -13.44 5.07 7.24
N ALA A 426 -13.74 6.36 7.24
CA ALA A 426 -12.77 7.42 6.99
C ALA A 426 -11.66 7.42 8.05
N THR A 427 -12.02 7.25 9.33
CA THR A 427 -11.07 7.16 10.44
C THR A 427 -10.16 5.93 10.29
N TYR A 428 -10.75 4.77 9.95
CA TYR A 428 -9.98 3.54 9.70
C TYR A 428 -9.03 3.68 8.52
N GLN A 429 -9.45 4.33 7.44
CA GLN A 429 -8.60 4.61 6.28
C GLN A 429 -7.41 5.52 6.65
N GLN A 430 -7.64 6.55 7.46
CA GLN A 430 -6.57 7.41 7.95
C GLN A 430 -5.56 6.64 8.83
N GLN A 431 -6.03 5.73 9.69
CA GLN A 431 -5.16 4.86 10.48
C GLN A 431 -4.29 3.96 9.60
N LEU A 432 -4.85 3.39 8.53
CA LEU A 432 -4.09 2.57 7.58
C LEU A 432 -3.01 3.36 6.85
N ILE A 433 -3.32 4.59 6.41
CA ILE A 433 -2.34 5.48 5.78
C ILE A 433 -1.21 5.81 6.75
N ALA A 434 -1.55 6.20 7.99
CA ALA A 434 -0.54 6.52 9.01
C ALA A 434 0.35 5.32 9.35
N ALA A 435 -0.21 4.12 9.45
CA ALA A 435 0.55 2.90 9.70
C ALA A 435 1.47 2.54 8.51
N ARG A 436 0.99 2.72 7.28
CA ARG A 436 1.80 2.54 6.07
C ARG A 436 2.97 3.51 6.04
N ASP A 437 2.73 4.80 6.24
CA ASP A 437 3.78 5.83 6.22
C ASP A 437 4.84 5.56 7.29
N ARG A 438 4.41 5.09 8.47
CA ARG A 438 5.34 4.69 9.54
C ARG A 438 6.18 3.48 9.16
N TYR A 439 5.60 2.49 8.50
CA TYR A 439 6.33 1.32 8.00
C TYR A 439 7.32 1.70 6.89
N GLU A 440 6.94 2.57 5.96
CA GLU A 440 7.86 3.06 4.92
C GLU A 440 9.05 3.82 5.53
N THR A 441 8.79 4.63 6.57
CA THR A 441 9.83 5.31 7.35
C THR A 441 10.79 4.31 7.99
N PHE A 442 10.26 3.27 8.63
CA PHE A 442 11.04 2.18 9.24
C PHE A 442 11.95 1.47 8.21
N ILE A 443 11.41 1.08 7.05
CA ILE A 443 12.21 0.42 6.00
C ILE A 443 13.33 1.35 5.49
N SER A 444 13.02 2.64 5.32
CA SER A 444 14.01 3.62 4.89
C SER A 444 15.14 3.77 5.93
N ALA A 445 14.82 3.84 7.22
CA ALA A 445 15.78 3.94 8.31
C ALA A 445 16.69 2.71 8.38
N ILE A 446 16.14 1.50 8.23
CA ILE A 446 16.92 0.25 8.18
C ILE A 446 17.87 0.26 6.98
N SER A 447 17.38 0.63 5.80
CA SER A 447 18.19 0.64 4.59
C SER A 447 19.37 1.62 4.72
N GLN A 448 19.14 2.79 5.32
CA GLN A 448 20.15 3.81 5.58
C GLN A 448 21.17 3.33 6.62
N ALA A 449 20.72 2.70 7.72
CA ALA A 449 21.59 2.16 8.75
C ALA A 449 22.51 1.05 8.19
N ARG A 450 21.97 0.12 7.38
CA ARG A 450 22.75 -0.91 6.68
C ARG A 450 23.79 -0.31 5.73
N ALA A 451 23.44 0.75 5.01
CA ALA A 451 24.34 1.43 4.09
C ALA A 451 25.48 2.17 4.81
N GLN A 452 25.22 2.75 5.99
CA GLN A 452 26.21 3.50 6.75
C GLN A 452 27.21 2.59 7.49
N ASN A 453 26.71 1.59 8.21
CA ASN A 453 27.55 0.65 8.93
C ASN A 453 26.80 -0.67 9.20
N PRO A 454 27.16 -1.77 8.49
CA PRO A 454 26.51 -3.07 8.65
C PRO A 454 26.58 -3.60 10.09
N ALA A 455 27.64 -3.30 10.84
CA ALA A 455 27.84 -3.81 12.19
C ALA A 455 26.91 -3.17 13.23
N THR A 456 26.41 -1.95 12.98
CA THR A 456 25.46 -1.25 13.88
C THR A 456 24.02 -1.31 13.38
N ALA A 457 23.79 -1.86 12.19
CA ALA A 457 22.46 -1.90 11.57
C ALA A 457 21.44 -2.68 12.40
N SER A 458 21.86 -3.74 13.11
CA SER A 458 20.98 -4.52 13.99
C SER A 458 20.44 -3.71 15.17
N VAL A 459 21.27 -2.84 15.75
CA VAL A 459 20.85 -1.94 16.85
C VAL A 459 19.86 -0.91 16.36
N ALA A 460 20.11 -0.31 15.19
CA ALA A 460 19.20 0.64 14.57
C ALA A 460 17.86 -0.01 14.19
N VAL A 461 17.88 -1.22 13.63
CA VAL A 461 16.67 -2.01 13.32
C VAL A 461 15.83 -2.22 14.57
N ARG A 462 16.44 -2.58 15.71
CA ARG A 462 15.71 -2.79 16.97
C ARG A 462 15.04 -1.52 17.46
N GLN A 463 15.77 -0.40 17.45
CA GLN A 463 15.24 0.89 17.91
C GLN A 463 14.06 1.34 17.03
N GLU A 464 14.22 1.29 15.71
CA GLU A 464 13.17 1.67 14.76
C GLU A 464 11.97 0.73 14.81
N LEU A 465 12.19 -0.56 15.08
CA LEU A 465 11.12 -1.53 15.26
C LEU A 465 10.33 -1.27 16.53
N ASP A 466 10.99 -1.01 17.66
CA ASP A 466 10.31 -0.64 18.91
C ASP A 466 9.49 0.66 18.73
N GLU A 467 10.04 1.64 18.00
CA GLU A 467 9.33 2.89 17.70
C GLU A 467 8.13 2.69 16.75
N LEU A 468 8.24 1.78 15.76
CA LEU A 468 7.12 1.37 14.90
C LEU A 468 6.01 0.70 15.72
N LEU A 469 6.36 -0.27 16.57
CA LEU A 469 5.41 -1.06 17.35
C LEU A 469 4.70 -0.21 18.42
N ARG A 470 5.38 0.80 18.98
CA ARG A 470 4.79 1.77 19.91
C ARG A 470 3.98 2.87 19.23
N SER A 471 4.05 2.99 17.91
CA SER A 471 3.30 4.04 17.21
C SER A 471 1.79 3.84 17.39
N PRO A 472 1.01 4.90 17.68
CA PRO A 472 -0.43 4.78 17.92
C PRO A 472 -1.18 4.17 16.71
N ALA A 473 -0.76 4.51 15.50
CA ALA A 473 -1.34 4.00 14.26
C ALA A 473 -1.16 2.48 14.13
N PHE A 474 0.02 1.97 14.46
CA PHE A 474 0.31 0.54 14.40
C PHE A 474 -0.32 -0.22 15.58
N GLY A 475 -0.31 0.35 16.78
CA GLY A 475 -0.92 -0.24 17.96
C GLY A 475 -2.45 -0.39 17.87
N GLN A 476 -3.14 0.56 17.24
CA GLN A 476 -4.59 0.48 17.04
C GLN A 476 -5.00 -0.60 16.04
N LEU A 477 -4.20 -0.81 14.98
CA LEU A 477 -4.49 -1.81 13.95
C LEU A 477 -3.96 -3.21 14.29
N PHE A 478 -2.84 -3.29 15.01
CA PHE A 478 -2.09 -4.53 15.24
C PHE A 478 -1.74 -4.75 16.72
N GLY A 479 -2.59 -4.28 17.64
CA GLY A 479 -2.29 -4.25 19.08
C GLY A 479 -1.78 -5.56 19.67
N GLN A 480 -2.39 -6.70 19.30
CA GLN A 480 -1.92 -8.02 19.77
C GLN A 480 -0.55 -8.39 19.22
N LEU A 481 -0.29 -8.12 17.93
CA LEU A 481 1.01 -8.38 17.31
C LEU A 481 2.10 -7.48 17.90
N SER A 482 1.78 -6.21 18.19
CA SER A 482 2.73 -5.27 18.80
C SER A 482 3.20 -5.73 20.17
N VAL A 483 2.27 -6.18 21.01
CA VAL A 483 2.59 -6.73 22.34
C VAL A 483 3.46 -7.99 22.22
N GLU A 484 3.11 -8.90 21.32
CA GLU A 484 3.82 -10.17 21.18
C GLU A 484 5.24 -10.00 20.60
N VAL A 485 5.40 -9.13 19.58
CA VAL A 485 6.74 -8.83 19.02
C VAL A 485 7.58 -8.08 20.04
N SER A 486 7.01 -7.16 20.81
CA SER A 486 7.72 -6.47 21.89
C SER A 486 8.17 -7.44 22.99
N ARG A 487 7.31 -8.41 23.35
CA ARG A 487 7.63 -9.49 24.30
C ARG A 487 8.80 -10.34 23.79
N LEU A 488 8.74 -10.78 22.53
CA LEU A 488 9.81 -11.57 21.91
C LEU A 488 11.13 -10.80 21.79
N LEU A 489 11.08 -9.51 21.47
CA LEU A 489 12.26 -8.64 21.47
C LEU A 489 12.87 -8.55 22.87
N ALA A 490 12.06 -8.35 23.91
CA ALA A 490 12.53 -8.29 25.29
C ALA A 490 13.13 -9.64 25.76
N GLU A 491 12.50 -10.76 25.42
CA GLU A 491 13.00 -12.11 25.72
C GLU A 491 14.34 -12.38 25.01
N SER A 492 14.44 -12.00 23.73
CA SER A 492 15.68 -12.17 22.94
C SER A 492 16.85 -11.30 23.43
N ALA A 493 16.57 -10.12 24.00
CA ALA A 493 17.58 -9.25 24.60
C ALA A 493 18.22 -9.89 25.84
N THR A 494 17.47 -10.72 26.58
CA THR A 494 18.00 -11.45 27.74
C THR A 494 18.80 -12.70 27.36
N ALA A 495 18.62 -13.23 26.15
CA ALA A 495 19.30 -14.44 25.65
C ALA A 495 20.68 -14.18 25.02
N GLY A 496 21.06 -12.91 24.77
CA GLY A 496 22.39 -12.57 24.25
C GLY A 496 22.64 -12.95 22.78
N SER A 497 21.58 -13.29 22.03
CA SER A 497 21.65 -13.80 20.65
C SER A 497 21.30 -12.71 19.63
N ASP A 498 22.21 -11.74 19.46
CA ASP A 498 22.03 -10.65 18.48
C ASP A 498 21.89 -11.15 17.04
N ALA A 499 22.47 -12.32 16.74
CA ALA A 499 22.36 -12.98 15.44
C ALA A 499 20.96 -13.55 15.18
N ALA A 500 20.37 -14.29 16.14
CA ALA A 500 19.04 -14.87 15.97
C ALA A 500 17.95 -13.80 15.83
N VAL A 501 18.10 -12.64 16.46
CA VAL A 501 17.15 -11.52 16.31
C VAL A 501 17.25 -10.86 14.95
N ALA A 502 18.47 -10.70 14.43
CA ALA A 502 18.67 -10.18 13.08
C ALA A 502 18.07 -11.11 12.02
N ASP A 503 18.30 -12.42 12.17
CA ASP A 503 17.72 -13.46 11.30
C ASP A 503 16.20 -13.49 11.42
N ALA A 504 15.66 -13.43 12.64
CA ALA A 504 14.22 -13.38 12.87
C ALA A 504 13.58 -12.13 12.25
N ALA A 505 14.21 -10.96 12.34
CA ALA A 505 13.69 -9.73 11.74
C ALA A 505 13.63 -9.81 10.20
N ASP A 506 14.65 -10.38 9.58
CA ASP A 506 14.66 -10.60 8.12
C ASP A 506 13.58 -11.62 7.71
N ILE A 507 13.40 -12.69 8.49
CA ILE A 507 12.33 -13.68 8.27
C ILE A 507 10.94 -13.07 8.43
N VAL A 508 10.69 -12.28 9.49
CA VAL A 508 9.42 -11.59 9.71
C VAL A 508 9.13 -10.62 8.57
N SER A 509 10.13 -9.90 8.08
CA SER A 509 9.99 -9.05 6.90
C SER A 509 9.58 -9.85 5.66
N ARG A 510 10.20 -11.01 5.41
CA ARG A 510 9.83 -11.90 4.29
C ARG A 510 8.40 -12.43 4.43
N ILE A 511 8.00 -12.82 5.64
CA ILE A 511 6.64 -13.28 5.92
C ILE A 511 5.64 -12.16 5.67
N MET A 512 5.89 -10.94 6.16
CA MET A 512 4.96 -9.82 5.98
C MET A 512 4.79 -9.37 4.51
N GLN A 513 5.66 -9.78 3.60
CA GLN A 513 5.51 -9.55 2.16
C GLN A 513 4.50 -10.51 1.50
N GLU A 514 4.12 -11.60 2.17
CA GLU A 514 3.15 -12.56 1.64
C GLU A 514 1.71 -12.00 1.69
N PRO A 515 0.94 -12.09 0.59
CA PRO A 515 -0.31 -11.33 0.43
C PRO A 515 -1.49 -11.87 1.24
N THR A 516 -1.45 -13.11 1.70
CA THR A 516 -2.56 -13.75 2.42
C THR A 516 -2.10 -14.30 3.77
N ALA A 517 -3.00 -14.39 4.74
CA ALA A 517 -2.69 -14.98 6.05
C ALA A 517 -2.20 -16.43 5.91
N GLN A 518 -2.75 -17.18 4.95
CA GLN A 518 -2.40 -18.57 4.69
C GLN A 518 -1.02 -18.71 4.03
N ALA A 519 -0.65 -17.80 3.12
CA ALA A 519 0.70 -17.72 2.56
C ALA A 519 1.74 -17.32 3.61
N ARG A 520 1.39 -16.37 4.50
CA ARG A 520 2.20 -15.99 5.67
C ARG A 520 2.50 -17.18 6.58
N LEU A 521 1.48 -17.97 6.89
CA LEU A 521 1.61 -19.17 7.71
C LEU A 521 2.44 -20.27 7.03
N GLY A 522 2.25 -20.46 5.72
CA GLY A 522 3.03 -21.41 4.93
C GLY A 522 4.51 -21.03 4.89
N ARG A 523 4.82 -19.75 4.67
CA ARG A 523 6.19 -19.23 4.68
C ARG A 523 6.84 -19.36 6.06
N LEU A 524 6.11 -19.01 7.12
CA LEU A 524 6.61 -19.14 8.48
C LEU A 524 7.00 -20.59 8.81
N ARG A 525 6.16 -21.57 8.46
CA ARG A 525 6.46 -23.00 8.68
C ARG A 525 7.69 -23.47 7.90
N PHE A 526 7.87 -22.97 6.68
CA PHE A 526 9.06 -23.24 5.89
C PHE A 526 10.32 -22.73 6.61
N GLU A 527 10.33 -21.47 7.04
CA GLU A 527 11.48 -20.86 7.73
C GLU A 527 11.74 -21.53 9.09
N GLN A 528 10.69 -21.99 9.78
CA GLN A 528 10.81 -22.75 11.02
C GLN A 528 11.45 -24.14 10.82
N SER A 529 11.20 -24.77 9.67
CA SER A 529 11.86 -26.04 9.30
C SER A 529 13.34 -25.86 8.94
N ASP A 530 13.73 -24.68 8.47
CA ASP A 530 15.12 -24.32 8.16
C ASP A 530 15.89 -23.88 9.41
N ALA A 531 15.19 -23.34 10.41
CA ALA A 531 15.74 -22.88 11.67
C ALA A 531 15.99 -23.99 12.72
N VAL A 532 15.94 -25.27 12.34
CA VAL A 532 16.07 -26.42 13.27
C VAL A 532 17.39 -26.39 14.04
N ASP A 533 18.46 -25.88 13.43
CA ASP A 533 19.78 -25.81 14.04
C ASP A 533 19.99 -24.57 14.93
N ASN A 534 19.01 -23.65 14.99
CA ASN A 534 19.06 -22.44 15.81
C ASN A 534 17.85 -22.39 16.78
N PRO A 535 18.00 -22.87 18.03
CA PRO A 535 16.89 -23.01 18.97
C PRO A 535 16.23 -21.68 19.34
N ASP A 536 17.01 -20.60 19.38
CA ASP A 536 16.49 -19.25 19.67
C ASP A 536 15.61 -18.74 18.52
N LEU A 537 16.06 -18.92 17.28
CA LEU A 537 15.30 -18.55 16.09
C LEU A 537 14.01 -19.37 15.98
N SER A 538 14.09 -20.68 16.22
CA SER A 538 12.94 -21.58 16.21
C SER A 538 11.88 -21.16 17.24
N ALA A 539 12.29 -20.78 18.46
CA ALA A 539 11.38 -20.29 19.48
C ALA A 539 10.67 -18.99 19.06
N ILE A 540 11.39 -18.05 18.44
CA ILE A 540 10.82 -16.80 17.93
C ILE A 540 9.78 -17.08 16.82
N LEU A 541 10.11 -17.97 15.88
CA LEU A 541 9.20 -18.34 14.79
C LEU A 541 7.95 -19.08 15.29
N GLN A 542 8.07 -19.90 16.33
CA GLN A 542 6.94 -20.61 16.93
C GLN A 542 5.97 -19.67 17.65
N ALA A 543 6.50 -18.64 18.31
CA ALA A 543 5.67 -17.60 18.91
C ALA A 543 4.96 -16.75 17.84
N LEU A 544 5.63 -16.47 16.72
CA LEU A 544 5.02 -15.80 15.58
C LEU A 544 3.87 -16.63 14.97
N GLU A 545 4.00 -17.95 14.94
CA GLU A 545 2.95 -18.86 14.43
C GLU A 545 1.73 -18.80 15.33
N SER A 546 1.96 -18.80 16.64
CA SER A 546 0.92 -18.70 17.66
C SER A 546 0.17 -17.36 17.56
N ALA A 547 0.88 -16.26 17.30
CA ALA A 547 0.29 -14.94 17.10
C ALA A 547 -0.56 -14.87 15.81
N LEU A 548 -0.05 -15.43 14.70
CA LEU A 548 -0.77 -15.43 13.42
C LEU A 548 -2.00 -16.34 13.41
N THR A 549 -1.98 -17.43 14.17
CA THR A 549 -3.11 -18.37 14.28
C THR A 549 -4.18 -17.92 15.28
N SER A 550 -3.83 -17.10 16.27
CA SER A 550 -4.78 -16.57 17.27
C SER A 550 -5.51 -15.31 16.81
N GLY A 551 -4.97 -14.57 15.84
CA GLY A 551 -5.58 -13.35 15.28
C GLY A 551 -6.48 -13.56 14.05
N SER A 552 -6.58 -14.79 13.52
CA SER A 552 -7.49 -15.19 12.44
C SER A 552 -8.76 -15.82 13.01
#